data_AF-A0A1H8HNW8-F1
#
_entry.id   AF-A0A1H8HNW8-F1
#
_cell.length_a   1.000
_cell.length_b   1.000
_cell.length_c   1.000
_cell.angle_alpha   90.00
_cell.angle_beta   90.00
_cell.angle_gamma   90.00
#
_symmetry.space_group_name_H-M   'P 1'
#
loop_
_entity.id
_entity.type
_entity.pdbx_description
1 polymer ?
#
loop_
_entity_poly.entity_id
_entity_poly.type
_entity_poly.pdbx_seq_one_letter_code
_entity_poly.pdbx_strand_id
1 'polypeptide(L)' 'MNLFTEDGVYEVVYRGTHFSFLRFIRMDEICDVCYLTLKNILTGEMFTFEQAGIVGIREISGASRTGTKENTVA' A
#
# COMPACT_ATOMS: atom_id res chain seq x y z
N MET A 1 3.99 -7.13 11.15
CA MET A 1 4.79 -6.76 9.96
C MET A 1 4.25 -5.43 9.47
N ASN A 2 5.04 -4.36 9.50
CA ASN A 2 4.60 -3.05 9.02
C ASN A 2 4.78 -3.03 7.49
N LEU A 3 3.67 -3.14 6.77
CA LEU A 3 3.64 -3.12 5.30
C LEU A 3 4.08 -1.75 4.74
N PHE A 4 4.01 -0.70 5.56
CA PHE A 4 4.33 0.67 5.18
C PHE A 4 5.54 1.20 5.98
N THR A 5 6.51 1.73 5.24
CA THR A 5 7.64 2.54 5.71
C THR A 5 7.21 4.01 5.89
N GLU A 6 7.83 4.72 6.84
CA GLU A 6 7.46 6.11 7.20
C GLU A 6 7.54 7.08 6.00
N ASP A 7 8.54 6.91 5.15
CA ASP A 7 8.76 7.76 3.96
C ASP A 7 8.38 7.09 2.63
N GLY A 8 7.78 5.90 2.72
CA GLY A 8 7.41 5.11 1.55
C GLY A 8 6.43 5.82 0.64
N VAL A 9 6.66 5.67 -0.66
CA VAL A 9 5.78 6.08 -1.74
C VAL A 9 5.32 4.81 -2.44
N TYR A 10 4.02 4.70 -2.63
CA TYR A 10 3.35 3.49 -3.06
C TYR A 10 2.52 3.71 -4.32
N GLU A 11 2.32 2.61 -5.03
CA GLU A 11 1.25 2.43 -6.00
C GLU A 11 0.23 1.44 -5.43
N VAL A 12 -1.05 1.76 -5.61
CA VAL A 12 -2.18 0.92 -5.19
C VAL A 12 -3.04 0.63 -6.41
N VAL A 13 -3.34 -0.65 -6.63
CA VAL A 13 -4.34 -1.08 -7.60
C VAL A 13 -5.62 -1.38 -6.84
N TYR A 14 -6.65 -0.56 -7.04
CA TYR A 14 -7.94 -0.68 -6.35
C TYR A 14 -9.05 -0.91 -7.38
N ARG A 15 -9.71 -2.07 -7.32
CA ARG A 15 -10.79 -2.48 -8.25
C ARG A 15 -10.44 -2.26 -9.73
N GLY A 16 -9.19 -2.50 -10.10
CA GLY A 16 -8.67 -2.32 -11.46
C GLY A 16 -8.17 -0.92 -11.82
N THR A 17 -8.36 0.07 -10.93
CA THR A 17 -7.84 1.43 -11.12
C THR A 17 -6.49 1.60 -10.43
N HIS A 18 -5.55 2.25 -11.12
CA HIS A 18 -4.20 2.51 -10.62
C HIS A 18 -4.11 3.89 -9.96
N PHE A 19 -3.55 3.93 -8.76
CA PHE A 19 -3.23 5.14 -8.01
C PHE A 19 -1.74 5.13 -7.68
N SER A 20 -1.01 6.18 -8.04
CA SER A 20 0.44 6.29 -7.84
C SER A 20 0.80 7.48 -6.95
N PHE A 21 2.06 7.52 -6.52
CA PHE A 21 2.63 8.59 -5.69
C PHE A 21 1.90 8.75 -4.35
N LEU A 22 1.51 7.63 -3.74
CA LEU A 22 0.76 7.61 -2.49
C LEU A 22 1.67 7.43 -1.29
N ARG A 23 1.52 8.24 -0.25
CA ARG A 23 2.17 8.04 1.05
C ARG A 23 1.15 7.53 2.07
N PHE A 24 1.55 6.54 2.85
CA PHE A 24 0.73 6.03 3.94
C PHE A 24 0.41 7.12 4.95
N ILE A 25 -0.84 7.21 5.39
CA ILE A 25 -1.27 8.14 6.44
C ILE A 25 -1.74 7.36 7.66
N ARG A 26 -2.67 6.42 7.48
CA ARG A 26 -3.18 5.57 8.55
C ARG A 26 -3.91 4.34 8.01
N MET A 27 -4.14 3.40 8.90
CA MET A 27 -5.01 2.26 8.70
C MET A 27 -6.03 2.26 9.84
N ASP A 28 -7.30 2.15 9.50
CA ASP A 28 -8.42 2.13 10.44
C ASP A 28 -9.16 0.80 10.31
N GLU A 29 -9.58 0.20 11.42
CA GLU A 29 -10.45 -0.98 11.44
C GLU A 29 -11.80 -0.56 12.04
N ILE A 30 -12.87 -0.70 11.25
CA ILE A 30 -14.23 -0.28 11.65
C ILE A 30 -15.18 -1.41 11.34
N CYS A 31 -15.81 -1.96 12.37
CA CYS A 31 -16.76 -3.08 12.25
C CYS A 31 -16.18 -4.25 11.43
N ASP A 32 -14.97 -4.68 11.77
CA ASP A 32 -14.22 -5.77 11.10
C ASP A 32 -13.85 -5.48 9.62
N VAL A 33 -14.01 -4.23 9.16
CA VAL A 33 -13.58 -3.79 7.84
C VAL A 33 -12.34 -2.91 7.98
N CYS A 34 -11.25 -3.34 7.33
CA CYS A 34 -10.00 -2.58 7.27
C CYS A 34 -10.04 -1.53 6.15
N TYR A 35 -9.69 -0.29 6.51
CA TYR A 35 -9.54 0.82 5.60
C TYR A 35 -8.11 1.34 5.61
N LEU A 36 -7.61 1.66 4.43
CA LEU A 36 -6.28 2.20 4.21
C LEU A 36 -6.39 3.61 3.65
N THR A 37 -5.89 4.60 4.39
CA THR A 37 -5.84 5.98 3.91
C THR A 37 -4.43 6.34 3.47
N LEU A 38 -4.30 6.80 2.22
CA LEU A 38 -3.06 7.34 1.67
C LEU A 38 -3.27 8.74 1.11
N LYS A 39 -2.18 9.51 1.06
CA LYS A 39 -2.14 10.85 0.47
C LYS A 39 -1.34 10.83 -0.82
N ASN A 40 -1.89 11.35 -1.90
CA ASN A 40 -1.09 11.64 -3.09
C ASN A 40 -0.15 12.81 -2.80
N ILE A 41 1.16 12.58 -2.91
CA ILE A 41 2.17 13.59 -2.57
C ILE A 41 2.28 14.71 -3.61
N LEU A 42 1.78 14.48 -4.83
CA LEU A 42 1.80 15.45 -5.92
C LEU A 42 0.56 16.36 -5.88
N THR A 43 -0.62 15.78 -5.71
CA THR A 43 -1.90 16.54 -5.72
C THR A 43 -2.35 16.96 -4.32
N GLY A 44 -1.84 16.31 -3.27
CA GLY A 44 -2.28 16.51 -1.90
C GLY A 44 -3.60 15.80 -1.55
N GLU A 45 -4.24 15.14 -2.51
CA GLU A 45 -5.52 14.46 -2.33
C GLU A 45 -5.41 13.25 -1.41
N MET A 46 -6.46 12.99 -0.65
CA MET A 46 -6.57 11.87 0.28
C MET A 46 -7.46 10.79 -0.33
N PHE A 47 -6.98 9.55 -0.31
CA PHE A 47 -7.71 8.38 -0.79
C PHE A 47 -7.85 7.38 0.34
N THR A 48 -9.08 6.92 0.58
CA THR A 48 -9.36 5.85 1.55
C THR A 48 -9.89 4.64 0.79
N PHE A 49 -9.21 3.51 0.96
CA PHE A 49 -9.51 2.25 0.28
C PHE A 49 -9.99 1.23 1.30
N GLU A 50 -11.09 0.57 1.01
CA GLU A 50 -11.47 -0.66 1.71
C GLU A 50 -10.49 -1.78 1.29
N GLN A 51 -9.91 -2.50 2.25
CA GLN A 51 -8.87 -3.50 1.99
C GLN A 51 -9.33 -4.59 1.00
N ALA A 52 -10.59 -4.99 1.05
CA ALA A 52 -11.17 -6.00 0.15
C ALA A 52 -11.15 -5.57 -1.34
N GLY A 53 -11.10 -4.27 -1.63
CA GLY A 53 -11.01 -3.77 -3.00
C GLY A 53 -9.58 -3.59 -3.51
N ILE A 54 -8.56 -3.74 -2.65
CA ILE A 54 -7.15 -3.60 -3.02
C ILE A 54 -6.68 -4.89 -3.66
N VAL A 55 -6.29 -4.79 -4.94
CA VAL A 55 -5.74 -5.90 -5.73
C VAL A 55 -4.23 -6.02 -5.53
N GLY A 56 -3.53 -4.92 -5.24
CA GLY A 56 -2.10 -4.94 -4.97
C GLY A 56 -1.56 -3.58 -4.49
N ILE A 57 -0.46 -3.65 -3.75
CA ILE A 57 0.31 -2.50 -3.26
C ILE A 57 1.78 -2.72 -3.60
N ARG A 58 2.44 -1.70 -4.16
CA ARG A 58 3.88 -1.74 -4.47
C ARG A 58 4.57 -0.48 -3.98
N GLU A 59 5.64 -0.61 -3.20
CA GLU A 59 6.52 0.52 -2.88
C GLU A 59 7.36 0.89 -4.11
N ILE A 60 7.41 2.18 -4.44
CA ILE A 60 8.17 2.73 -5.58
C ILE A 60 9.34 3.62 -5.14
N SER A 61 9.36 4.07 -3.88
CA SER A 61 10.51 4.77 -3.29
C SER A 61 11.47 3.75 -2.66
N GLY A 62 12.38 3.19 -3.45
CA GLY A 62 13.48 2.37 -2.93
C GLY A 62 13.36 0.88 -3.26
N ALA A 63 13.85 0.52 -4.44
CA ALA A 63 14.43 -0.79 -4.62
C ALA A 63 15.65 -0.91 -3.70
N SER A 64 15.53 -1.64 -2.59
CA SER A 64 16.53 -2.61 -2.10
C SER A 64 16.05 -3.28 -0.81
N ARG A 65 15.15 -4.26 -0.94
CA ARG A 65 15.33 -5.60 -0.35
C ARG A 65 14.71 -6.62 -1.30
N THR A 66 15.58 -7.22 -2.12
CA THR A 66 15.34 -8.52 -2.73
C THR A 66 14.92 -9.51 -1.65
N GLY A 67 13.64 -9.91 -1.68
CA GLY A 67 13.13 -11.08 -0.96
C GLY A 67 12.63 -12.08 -1.98
N THR A 68 13.56 -12.67 -2.73
CA THR A 68 13.29 -13.84 -3.57
C THR A 68 12.64 -14.91 -2.70
N LYS A 69 11.55 -15.50 -3.18
CA LYS A 69 10.97 -16.72 -2.63
C LYS A 69 12.05 -17.81 -2.64
N GLU A 70 12.50 -18.26 -1.48
CA GLU A 70 13.17 -19.55 -1.35
C GLU A 70 12.27 -20.48 -0.52
N ASN A 71 11.40 -21.20 -1.23
CA ASN A 71 10.85 -22.45 -0.72
C ASN A 71 11.97 -23.49 -0.88
N THR A 72 12.75 -23.72 0.18
CA THR A 72 13.56 -24.94 0.29
C THR A 72 12.87 -25.86 1.28
N VAL A 73 12.24 -26.87 0.72
CA VAL A 73 11.72 -28.04 1.44
C VAL A 73 12.92 -28.83 1.95
N ALA A 74 12.94 -29.14 3.24
CA ALA A 74 13.72 -30.21 3.82
C ALA A 74 12.81 -31.00 4.76
#